data_AF-A0A814C4H3-F1
#
_entry.id   AF-A0A814C4H3-F1
#
_cell.length_a   1.000
_cell.length_b   1.000
_cell.length_c   1.000
_cell.angle_alpha   90.00
_cell.angle_beta   90.00
_cell.angle_gamma   90.00
#
_symmetry.space_group_name_H-M   'P 1'
#
loop_
_entity.id
_entity.type
_entity.pdbx_description
1 polymer ?
#
loop_
_entity_poly.entity_id
_entity_poly.type
_entity_poly.pdbx_seq_one_letter_code
_entity_poly.pdbx_strand_id
1 'polypeptide(L)'
;MLPLPKVLVTKVKRHRRHSITHHSKKGRVSNVVRVTRIKSRLDGSFRTNRQSVPSVSKINMSIADVNIKSTLGQEVKNNVNQPQILQSTMTNSAVPLISSVARQSTLPNRFSSKVVPSNSYDPLRSTIHSNLSSVSTTKQSRFSLGDRRHAGALSVIDLGAVKDSVNLYQTAISQSGLGSPGTYSSYYNMNNALNYSNSIVQRLHCTNDDKQKTLSCLRNTSFKDLLKAYDNRYTKPIIDNYFFPLYPPLAIQNGTYNNVSLIMGNNDYEQPICHQHPFMNFKEAIALLSQSIEQKWLQIIVDYYHLNNCSSKRSANITRCCNIVRLILMDKIYDCDIRRIFNAFYRTYDQQNEKKKLFSYHLNCYPRCPLVTDEGICRHSSELPFVFGTVSDADSHREIHCKWNNQSRIFSNGIISHWINIATTGIPLSQWPIYDPSMLQYFYFTPDHNFSSVTWNRNCSFFDEMETKGVLETFGNNT
;
A
#
# COMPACT_ATOMS: atom_id res chain seq x y z
N MET A 1 23.08 -17.45 -37.02
CA MET A 1 24.19 -16.67 -36.41
C MET A 1 24.29 -15.35 -37.14
N LEU A 2 23.76 -14.28 -36.55
CA LEU A 2 23.79 -12.92 -37.10
C LEU A 2 24.78 -12.07 -36.26
N PRO A 3 25.59 -11.18 -36.86
CA PRO A 3 26.60 -10.44 -36.13
C PRO A 3 26.02 -9.16 -35.48
N LEU A 4 26.49 -8.87 -34.28
CA LEU A 4 26.21 -7.65 -33.50
C LEU A 4 26.93 -6.41 -34.09
N PRO A 5 26.35 -5.20 -33.99
CA PRO A 5 26.99 -3.98 -34.47
C PRO A 5 27.99 -3.39 -33.48
N LYS A 6 29.06 -2.80 -34.04
CA LYS A 6 30.20 -2.17 -33.34
C LYS A 6 29.84 -0.78 -32.79
N VAL A 7 30.31 -0.50 -31.57
CA VAL A 7 30.23 0.80 -30.89
C VAL A 7 31.29 1.75 -31.45
N LEU A 8 30.87 2.94 -31.90
CA LEU A 8 31.75 4.05 -32.27
C LEU A 8 32.12 4.87 -31.01
N VAL A 9 33.42 5.04 -30.77
CA VAL A 9 33.97 5.94 -29.74
C VAL A 9 34.49 7.20 -30.42
N THR A 10 33.85 8.35 -30.18
CA THR A 10 34.30 9.67 -30.64
C THR A 10 35.28 10.30 -29.63
N LYS A 11 36.49 10.60 -30.11
CA LYS A 11 37.54 11.35 -29.40
C LYS A 11 37.23 12.85 -29.43
N VAL A 12 37.15 13.50 -28.27
CA VAL A 12 37.10 14.95 -28.13
C VAL A 12 38.52 15.54 -28.13
N LYS A 13 38.81 16.42 -29.08
CA LYS A 13 40.05 17.23 -29.19
C LYS A 13 40.03 18.37 -28.16
N ARG A 14 41.08 18.48 -27.35
CA ARG A 14 41.39 19.64 -26.49
C ARG A 14 42.11 20.71 -27.33
N HIS A 15 41.54 21.91 -27.42
CA HIS A 15 42.24 23.12 -27.85
C HIS A 15 42.91 23.81 -26.66
N ARG A 16 44.08 24.42 -26.91
CA ARG A 16 44.95 25.12 -25.93
C ARG A 16 45.36 26.47 -26.52
N ARG A 17 45.62 27.44 -25.63
CA ARG A 17 46.17 28.82 -25.77
C ARG A 17 45.06 29.91 -25.81
N HIS A 18 45.14 31.01 -25.06
CA HIS A 18 46.29 31.89 -24.80
C HIS A 18 46.45 32.39 -23.35
N SER A 19 47.72 32.74 -23.03
CA SER A 19 48.20 33.44 -21.84
C SER A 19 47.84 34.93 -21.84
N ILE A 20 47.64 35.51 -20.65
CA ILE A 20 48.04 36.88 -20.31
C ILE A 20 48.78 36.84 -18.95
N THR A 21 49.94 37.48 -18.92
CA THR A 21 50.88 37.63 -17.80
C THR A 21 50.63 38.91 -17.00
N HIS A 22 50.75 38.86 -15.67
CA HIS A 22 51.40 39.94 -14.88
C HIS A 22 51.95 39.42 -13.53
N HIS A 23 53.02 40.07 -13.10
CA HIS A 23 53.98 39.74 -12.03
C HIS A 23 53.43 39.71 -10.59
N SER A 24 54.00 38.85 -9.72
CA SER A 24 54.99 39.26 -8.69
C SER A 24 55.15 38.25 -7.53
N LYS A 25 56.42 37.96 -7.22
CA LYS A 25 57.06 37.56 -5.94
C LYS A 25 56.84 36.18 -5.28
N LYS A 26 57.93 35.40 -5.37
CA LYS A 26 58.69 34.67 -4.33
C LYS A 26 57.94 33.80 -3.30
N GLY A 27 58.24 32.50 -3.35
CA GLY A 27 58.13 31.58 -2.21
C GLY A 27 58.49 30.14 -2.60
N ARG A 28 59.73 29.72 -2.36
CA ARG A 28 60.20 28.32 -2.48
C ARG A 28 59.68 27.53 -1.27
N VAL A 29 58.89 26.49 -1.49
CA VAL A 29 58.84 25.32 -0.59
C VAL A 29 58.60 24.07 -1.43
N SER A 30 59.57 23.17 -1.39
CA SER A 30 59.55 21.82 -1.94
C SER A 30 58.55 20.96 -1.17
N ASN A 31 57.74 20.12 -1.83
CA ASN A 31 57.33 18.86 -1.22
C ASN A 31 56.89 17.80 -2.24
N VAL A 32 57.34 16.59 -1.92
CA VAL A 32 57.28 15.32 -2.64
C VAL A 32 55.85 14.78 -2.69
N VAL A 33 55.36 14.40 -3.88
CA VAL A 33 54.09 13.68 -4.03
C VAL A 33 54.38 12.19 -4.16
N ARG A 34 54.03 11.44 -3.11
CA ARG A 34 54.08 9.97 -3.06
C ARG A 34 52.71 9.42 -3.47
N VAL A 35 52.68 8.70 -4.58
CA VAL A 35 51.50 7.97 -5.07
C VAL A 35 51.24 6.77 -4.14
N THR A 36 50.10 6.75 -3.46
CA THR A 36 49.66 5.57 -2.69
C THR A 36 48.39 5.01 -3.29
N ARG A 37 48.49 3.74 -3.71
CA ARG A 37 47.45 2.92 -4.33
C ARG A 37 46.64 2.26 -3.21
N ILE A 38 45.37 2.63 -3.03
CA ILE A 38 44.47 1.99 -2.06
C ILE A 38 43.89 0.72 -2.71
N LYS A 39 44.29 -0.45 -2.20
CA LYS A 39 43.61 -1.73 -2.42
C LYS A 39 42.56 -1.89 -1.31
N SER A 40 41.29 -2.01 -1.68
CA SER A 40 40.21 -2.44 -0.79
C SER A 40 40.29 -3.96 -0.59
N ARG A 41 40.54 -4.39 0.66
CA ARG A 41 40.49 -5.79 1.08
C ARG A 41 39.30 -5.93 2.02
N LEU A 42 38.30 -6.70 1.58
CA LEU A 42 37.21 -7.23 2.40
C LEU A 42 37.79 -8.43 3.18
N ASP A 43 37.78 -8.35 4.51
CA ASP A 43 37.85 -9.50 5.40
C ASP A 43 37.31 -9.06 6.78
N GLY A 44 36.13 -9.54 7.13
CA GLY A 44 35.46 -9.28 8.41
C GLY A 44 35.12 -10.61 9.09
N SER A 45 36.06 -11.11 9.87
CA SER A 45 35.97 -12.31 10.70
C SER A 45 35.05 -12.10 11.90
N PHE A 46 34.14 -13.05 12.11
CA PHE A 46 33.33 -13.19 13.33
C PHE A 46 34.22 -13.53 14.53
N ARG A 47 34.25 -12.65 15.54
CA ARG A 47 34.71 -12.98 16.89
C ARG A 47 33.55 -12.83 17.87
N THR A 48 33.25 -13.95 18.52
CA THR A 48 32.33 -14.09 19.63
C THR A 48 32.99 -13.59 20.92
N ASN A 49 32.35 -12.65 21.61
CA ASN A 49 32.70 -12.31 23.00
C ASN A 49 31.56 -12.76 23.91
N ARG A 50 31.85 -13.79 24.70
CA ARG A 50 31.10 -14.16 25.90
C ARG A 50 31.37 -13.11 26.97
N GLN A 51 30.32 -12.52 27.52
CA GLN A 51 30.34 -11.97 28.87
C GLN A 51 29.23 -12.62 29.68
N SER A 52 29.64 -13.10 30.83
CA SER A 52 28.91 -13.77 31.90
C SER A 52 27.97 -12.83 32.64
N VAL A 53 26.75 -13.29 32.93
CA VAL A 53 25.83 -12.72 33.93
C VAL A 53 25.23 -13.89 34.73
N PRO A 54 25.05 -13.77 36.07
CA PRO A 54 24.89 -14.92 36.95
C PRO A 54 23.45 -15.45 37.07
N SER A 55 23.43 -16.71 37.48
CA SER A 55 22.34 -17.59 37.88
C SER A 55 21.24 -16.96 38.74
N VAL A 56 19.98 -17.18 38.34
CA VAL A 56 18.81 -17.14 39.23
C VAL A 56 17.90 -18.35 38.95
N SER A 57 17.61 -19.06 40.05
CA SER A 57 16.68 -20.14 40.36
C SER A 57 15.72 -20.70 39.30
N LYS A 58 15.80 -22.03 39.17
CA LYS A 58 14.79 -22.94 38.59
C LYS A 58 13.47 -22.86 39.35
N ILE A 59 12.37 -22.67 38.64
CA ILE A 59 11.03 -23.05 39.09
C ILE A 59 10.62 -24.26 38.27
N ASN A 60 10.45 -25.40 38.95
CA ASN A 60 9.87 -26.62 38.42
C ASN A 60 8.36 -26.42 38.22
N MET A 61 7.85 -26.69 37.02
CA MET A 61 6.44 -27.06 36.85
C MET A 61 6.38 -28.36 36.05
N SER A 62 5.88 -29.38 36.74
CA SER A 62 5.57 -30.72 36.28
C SER A 62 4.48 -30.66 35.20
N ILE A 63 4.70 -31.32 34.08
CA ILE A 63 3.66 -31.70 33.12
C ILE A 63 3.40 -33.19 33.34
N ALA A 64 2.15 -33.49 33.70
CA ALA A 64 1.66 -34.85 33.87
C ALA A 64 1.50 -35.53 32.51
N ASP A 65 2.03 -36.74 32.42
CA ASP A 65 1.78 -37.72 31.37
C ASP A 65 0.31 -38.13 31.34
N VAL A 66 -0.33 -38.05 30.16
CA VAL A 66 -1.53 -38.83 29.87
C VAL A 66 -1.22 -39.74 28.70
N ASN A 67 -1.01 -41.01 29.05
CA ASN A 67 -1.03 -42.18 28.21
C ASN A 67 -2.45 -42.43 27.68
N ILE A 68 -2.65 -42.51 26.37
CA ILE A 68 -3.69 -43.39 25.79
C ILE A 68 -3.11 -44.12 24.58
N LYS A 69 -3.07 -45.45 24.70
CA LYS A 69 -2.67 -46.41 23.68
C LYS A 69 -3.74 -46.55 22.59
N SER A 70 -3.21 -46.85 21.41
CA SER A 70 -3.79 -47.47 20.21
C SER A 70 -4.97 -48.44 20.40
N THR A 71 -5.92 -48.44 19.45
CA THR A 71 -6.42 -49.70 18.84
C THR A 71 -6.95 -49.48 17.41
N LEU A 72 -6.88 -50.56 16.63
CA LEU A 72 -7.03 -50.73 15.18
C LEU A 72 -8.44 -50.44 14.61
N GLY A 73 -8.44 -49.93 13.37
CA GLY A 73 -8.99 -50.53 12.14
C GLY A 73 -10.45 -51.02 12.07
N GLN A 74 -11.21 -50.44 11.13
CA GLN A 74 -12.03 -51.20 10.15
C GLN A 74 -12.61 -50.27 9.06
N GLU A 75 -12.51 -50.71 7.80
CA GLU A 75 -13.22 -50.18 6.63
C GLU A 75 -14.71 -50.60 6.67
N VAL A 76 -15.64 -49.70 6.34
CA VAL A 76 -16.93 -50.04 5.68
C VAL A 76 -17.35 -48.88 4.74
N LYS A 77 -17.82 -49.27 3.56
CA LYS A 77 -18.33 -48.46 2.43
C LYS A 77 -19.72 -47.83 2.69
N ASN A 78 -19.98 -46.76 1.93
CA ASN A 78 -21.28 -46.30 1.38
C ASN A 78 -22.46 -46.05 2.33
N ASN A 79 -22.92 -44.79 2.46
CA ASN A 79 -24.11 -44.30 1.72
C ASN A 79 -24.52 -42.87 2.13
N VAL A 80 -24.93 -42.16 1.08
CA VAL A 80 -25.92 -41.07 0.97
C VAL A 80 -26.84 -40.90 2.20
N ASN A 81 -26.92 -39.67 2.73
CA ASN A 81 -28.18 -38.96 3.00
C ASN A 81 -27.94 -37.52 3.50
N GLN A 82 -28.64 -36.56 2.88
CA GLN A 82 -28.93 -35.23 3.44
C GLN A 82 -29.67 -35.37 4.78
N PRO A 83 -29.66 -34.33 5.63
CA PRO A 83 -30.96 -33.67 5.84
C PRO A 83 -30.92 -32.15 6.07
N GLN A 84 -31.93 -31.54 5.47
CA GLN A 84 -32.91 -30.60 6.05
C GLN A 84 -32.46 -29.30 6.74
N ILE A 85 -32.86 -28.24 6.03
CA ILE A 85 -33.19 -26.89 6.44
C ILE A 85 -34.14 -26.92 7.64
N LEU A 86 -33.77 -26.23 8.72
CA LEU A 86 -34.67 -25.84 9.81
C LEU A 86 -34.86 -24.32 9.76
N GLN A 87 -36.04 -23.92 9.30
CA GLN A 87 -36.61 -22.59 9.50
C GLN A 87 -36.85 -22.40 11.01
N SER A 88 -36.39 -21.28 11.57
CA SER A 88 -36.85 -20.83 12.88
C SER A 88 -37.51 -19.46 12.77
N THR A 89 -38.68 -19.43 13.37
CA THR A 89 -39.71 -18.41 13.42
C THR A 89 -39.29 -17.18 14.22
N MET A 90 -39.61 -16.00 13.67
CA MET A 90 -39.56 -14.72 14.36
C MET A 90 -40.61 -14.68 15.48
N THR A 91 -40.20 -14.24 16.67
CA THR A 91 -41.12 -13.75 17.69
C THR A 91 -40.77 -12.30 18.02
N ASN A 92 -41.79 -11.45 17.86
CA ASN A 92 -41.79 -10.04 18.22
C ASN A 92 -41.78 -9.89 19.74
N SER A 93 -40.98 -8.97 20.26
CA SER A 93 -41.25 -8.30 21.53
C SER A 93 -40.66 -6.90 21.48
N ALA A 94 -41.52 -5.94 21.74
CA ALA A 94 -41.30 -4.51 21.59
C ALA A 94 -41.08 -3.83 22.95
N VAL A 95 -40.60 -2.58 22.88
CA VAL A 95 -40.73 -1.45 23.84
C VAL A 95 -39.58 -1.30 24.88
N PRO A 96 -39.16 -0.08 25.32
CA PRO A 96 -39.32 1.28 24.77
C PRO A 96 -37.99 2.05 24.56
N LEU A 97 -38.08 3.05 23.66
CA LEU A 97 -37.15 4.17 23.53
C LEU A 97 -37.32 5.19 24.67
N ILE A 98 -36.20 5.66 25.23
CA ILE A 98 -36.12 6.88 26.04
C ILE A 98 -35.54 8.01 25.18
N SER A 99 -36.30 9.09 25.13
CA SER A 99 -36.05 10.37 24.45
C SER A 99 -34.99 11.21 25.14
N SER A 100 -34.17 11.93 24.37
CA SER A 100 -33.62 13.22 24.81
C SER A 100 -33.56 14.24 23.67
N VAL A 101 -34.53 15.14 23.75
CA VAL A 101 -34.67 16.52 23.26
C VAL A 101 -33.37 17.26 22.89
N ALA A 102 -33.34 17.86 21.69
CA ALA A 102 -32.67 19.15 21.45
C ALA A 102 -33.28 19.91 20.24
N ARG A 103 -34.14 20.87 20.59
CA ARG A 103 -34.50 22.16 19.94
C ARG A 103 -34.51 22.27 18.40
N GLN A 104 -35.74 22.34 17.87
CA GLN A 104 -36.10 23.08 16.66
C GLN A 104 -36.11 24.59 16.93
N SER A 105 -35.52 25.38 16.03
CA SER A 105 -35.85 26.79 15.83
C SER A 105 -36.49 26.95 14.45
N THR A 106 -37.72 27.44 14.45
CA THR A 106 -38.60 27.67 13.30
C THR A 106 -38.39 29.04 12.65
N LEU A 107 -38.63 29.10 11.33
CA LEU A 107 -39.22 30.17 10.48
C LEU A 107 -38.36 30.53 9.25
N PRO A 108 -38.94 31.03 8.13
CA PRO A 108 -40.17 30.56 7.48
C PRO A 108 -39.99 30.33 5.95
N ASN A 109 -40.92 29.55 5.39
CA ASN A 109 -41.13 29.35 3.95
C ASN A 109 -41.52 30.65 3.23
N ARG A 110 -40.84 30.97 2.13
CA ARG A 110 -41.38 31.69 0.96
C ARG A 110 -40.43 31.54 -0.22
N PHE A 111 -40.94 31.09 -1.37
CA PHE A 111 -40.57 31.39 -2.78
C PHE A 111 -41.11 30.23 -3.64
N SER A 112 -42.35 30.31 -4.14
CA SER A 112 -42.73 30.90 -5.43
C SER A 112 -41.98 30.30 -6.62
N SER A 113 -42.71 29.47 -7.36
CA SER A 113 -42.37 28.95 -8.69
C SER A 113 -42.08 30.07 -9.70
N LYS A 114 -40.86 30.08 -10.26
CA LYS A 114 -40.58 30.69 -11.56
C LYS A 114 -39.65 29.76 -12.35
N VAL A 115 -40.17 29.29 -13.47
CA VAL A 115 -39.45 28.61 -14.54
C VAL A 115 -38.57 29.65 -15.25
N VAL A 116 -37.26 29.41 -15.35
CA VAL A 116 -36.30 30.19 -16.14
C VAL A 116 -35.35 29.18 -16.83
N PRO A 117 -34.96 29.41 -18.10
CA PRO A 117 -34.52 28.34 -19.00
C PRO A 117 -33.03 28.00 -18.88
N SER A 118 -32.73 26.82 -19.44
CA SER A 118 -31.44 26.16 -19.59
C SER A 118 -30.26 27.09 -19.90
N ASN A 119 -29.31 27.16 -18.97
CA ASN A 119 -27.90 27.39 -19.26
C ASN A 119 -27.09 26.33 -18.52
N SER A 120 -26.07 25.83 -19.21
CA SER A 120 -25.23 24.68 -18.86
C SER A 120 -24.74 24.71 -17.40
N TYR A 121 -25.31 23.82 -16.58
CA TYR A 121 -24.75 23.45 -15.29
C TYR A 121 -23.79 22.28 -15.50
N ASP A 122 -22.51 22.52 -15.27
CA ASP A 122 -21.47 21.50 -15.19
C ASP A 122 -21.58 20.76 -13.85
N PRO A 123 -21.99 19.47 -13.80
CA PRO A 123 -22.29 18.78 -12.54
C PRO A 123 -21.04 18.41 -11.73
N LEU A 124 -19.84 18.68 -12.22
CA LEU A 124 -18.57 18.31 -11.57
C LEU A 124 -18.06 19.33 -10.55
N ARG A 125 -18.70 20.50 -10.39
CA ARG A 125 -18.53 21.33 -9.19
C ARG A 125 -19.35 20.76 -8.03
N SER A 126 -18.85 19.66 -7.46
CA SER A 126 -19.46 19.02 -6.29
C SER A 126 -19.26 19.81 -4.99
N THR A 127 -20.18 19.56 -4.06
CA THR A 127 -20.59 20.24 -2.82
C THR A 127 -19.51 20.53 -1.75
N ILE A 128 -18.22 20.46 -2.05
CA ILE A 128 -17.13 20.83 -1.13
C ILE A 128 -16.44 22.08 -1.67
N HIS A 129 -17.08 23.24 -1.48
CA HIS A 129 -16.51 24.55 -1.78
C HIS A 129 -15.63 25.10 -0.63
N SER A 130 -15.06 24.22 0.19
CA SER A 130 -14.08 24.58 1.22
C SER A 130 -12.76 23.92 0.91
N ASN A 131 -11.69 24.70 0.77
CA ASN A 131 -10.30 24.22 0.72
C ASN A 131 -10.09 23.21 1.86
N LEU A 132 -10.12 21.91 1.54
CA LEU A 132 -9.88 20.88 2.55
C LEU A 132 -8.38 20.92 2.88
N SER A 133 -8.03 21.17 4.15
CA SER A 133 -6.62 21.16 4.57
C SER A 133 -5.96 19.80 4.33
N SER A 134 -6.74 18.71 4.41
CA SER A 134 -6.27 17.35 4.21
C SER A 134 -7.36 16.41 3.67
N VAL A 135 -6.96 15.46 2.83
CA VAL A 135 -7.78 14.32 2.40
C VAL A 135 -7.11 13.02 2.87
N SER A 136 -7.88 12.18 3.57
CA SER A 136 -7.49 10.84 3.99
C SER A 136 -8.68 9.92 3.72
N THR A 137 -8.44 8.76 3.10
CA THR A 137 -9.49 7.76 2.91
C THR A 137 -8.95 6.34 3.09
N THR A 138 -9.78 5.48 3.68
CA THR A 138 -9.39 4.14 4.13
C THR A 138 -10.43 3.08 3.75
N LYS A 139 -11.26 3.35 2.72
CA LYS A 139 -12.37 2.47 2.36
C LYS A 139 -11.86 1.11 1.87
N GLN A 140 -12.16 0.06 2.63
CA GLN A 140 -11.92 -1.33 2.28
C GLN A 140 -13.10 -1.88 1.47
N SER A 141 -12.83 -2.50 0.31
CA SER A 141 -13.86 -3.26 -0.43
C SER A 141 -13.77 -4.74 -0.07
N ARG A 142 -14.88 -5.34 0.38
CA ARG A 142 -14.99 -6.79 0.60
C ARG A 142 -15.16 -7.50 -0.75
N PHE A 143 -14.12 -8.20 -1.21
CA PHE A 143 -14.23 -9.23 -2.25
C PHE A 143 -13.56 -10.53 -1.81
N SER A 144 -14.21 -11.63 -2.16
CA SER A 144 -13.99 -12.99 -1.65
C SER A 144 -12.62 -13.56 -2.06
N LEU A 145 -11.95 -14.21 -1.10
CA LEU A 145 -10.75 -15.07 -1.23
C LEU A 145 -9.62 -14.51 -2.10
N GLY A 146 -8.74 -13.73 -1.47
CA GLY A 146 -7.39 -13.45 -1.96
C GLY A 146 -7.03 -11.97 -2.12
N ASP A 147 -8.01 -11.06 -2.12
CA ASP A 147 -7.76 -9.67 -2.53
C ASP A 147 -8.59 -8.64 -1.73
N ARG A 148 -8.28 -8.49 -0.43
CA ARG A 148 -8.86 -7.40 0.38
C ARG A 148 -8.12 -6.10 0.08
N ARG A 149 -8.47 -5.33 -0.96
CA ARG A 149 -7.75 -4.09 -1.35
C ARG A 149 -8.26 -2.83 -0.64
N HIS A 150 -7.36 -1.97 -0.14
CA HIS A 150 -7.69 -0.58 0.26
C HIS A 150 -7.63 0.35 -0.95
N ALA A 151 -8.75 0.41 -1.67
CA ALA A 151 -8.91 1.32 -2.81
C ALA A 151 -8.91 2.80 -2.39
N GLY A 152 -9.24 3.11 -1.13
CA GLY A 152 -9.23 4.48 -0.63
C GLY A 152 -7.85 5.12 -0.67
N ALA A 153 -6.84 4.44 -0.14
CA ALA A 153 -5.48 4.96 -0.09
C ALA A 153 -4.85 5.12 -1.48
N LEU A 154 -5.24 4.30 -2.46
CA LEU A 154 -4.93 4.50 -3.89
C LEU A 154 -5.63 5.76 -4.43
N SER A 155 -6.94 5.90 -4.17
CA SER A 155 -7.74 7.02 -4.66
C SER A 155 -7.20 8.39 -4.23
N VAL A 156 -6.72 8.52 -2.98
CA VAL A 156 -6.15 9.79 -2.48
C VAL A 156 -4.92 10.20 -3.29
N ILE A 157 -4.15 9.24 -3.79
CA ILE A 157 -2.96 9.52 -4.59
C ILE A 157 -3.33 9.73 -6.05
N ASP A 158 -4.33 9.02 -6.57
CA ASP A 158 -4.87 9.26 -7.90
C ASP A 158 -5.42 10.68 -8.04
N LEU A 159 -6.05 11.21 -6.98
CA LEU A 159 -6.55 12.59 -6.94
C LEU A 159 -5.46 13.63 -7.20
N GLY A 160 -4.17 13.32 -7.08
CA GLY A 160 -3.12 14.28 -7.42
C GLY A 160 -2.75 14.26 -8.89
N ALA A 161 -3.10 13.21 -9.63
CA ALA A 161 -2.86 13.08 -11.06
C ALA A 161 -4.11 13.37 -11.91
N VAL A 162 -5.30 13.42 -11.29
CA VAL A 162 -6.58 13.70 -11.94
C VAL A 162 -6.70 15.18 -12.31
N LYS A 163 -7.24 15.46 -13.49
CA LYS A 163 -7.50 16.80 -14.00
C LYS A 163 -8.47 17.57 -13.08
N ASP A 164 -8.27 18.88 -12.98
CA ASP A 164 -9.15 19.82 -12.23
C ASP A 164 -9.23 19.54 -10.72
N SER A 165 -8.30 18.74 -10.17
CA SER A 165 -8.16 18.46 -8.74
C SER A 165 -7.25 19.45 -7.99
N VAL A 166 -6.58 20.34 -8.73
CA VAL A 166 -5.65 21.34 -8.20
C VAL A 166 -6.36 22.22 -7.17
N ASN A 167 -5.70 22.50 -6.05
CA ASN A 167 -6.20 23.32 -4.93
C ASN A 167 -7.44 22.77 -4.19
N LEU A 168 -7.93 21.57 -4.51
CA LEU A 168 -9.03 20.95 -3.74
C LEU A 168 -8.57 20.45 -2.36
N TYR A 169 -7.28 20.13 -2.23
CA TYR A 169 -6.66 19.68 -0.99
C TYR A 169 -5.18 20.05 -0.95
N GLN A 170 -4.61 20.11 0.27
CA GLN A 170 -3.20 20.46 0.46
C GLN A 170 -2.36 19.27 0.95
N THR A 171 -3.00 18.29 1.57
CA THR A 171 -2.32 17.14 2.19
C THR A 171 -3.06 15.84 1.91
N ALA A 172 -2.31 14.79 1.62
CA ALA A 172 -2.76 13.44 1.34
C ALA A 172 -2.15 12.45 2.34
N ILE A 173 -2.99 11.60 2.95
CA ILE A 173 -2.55 10.47 3.76
C ILE A 173 -3.02 9.17 3.08
N SER A 174 -2.06 8.35 2.66
CA SER A 174 -2.28 7.03 2.05
C SER A 174 -1.88 5.94 3.04
N GLN A 175 -2.87 5.24 3.58
CA GLN A 175 -2.68 4.20 4.59
C GLN A 175 -2.89 2.83 3.95
N SER A 176 -1.83 2.01 3.93
CA SER A 176 -1.90 0.64 3.45
C SER A 176 -2.50 0.51 2.03
N GLY A 177 -2.13 1.41 1.10
CA GLY A 177 -2.66 1.37 -0.27
C GLY A 177 -2.27 0.11 -1.04
N LEU A 178 -3.18 -0.88 -1.10
CA LEU A 178 -3.00 -2.07 -1.94
C LEU A 178 -3.15 -1.73 -3.41
N GLY A 179 -2.20 -2.23 -4.23
CA GLY A 179 -2.04 -1.77 -5.60
C GLY A 179 -1.59 -0.31 -5.60
N SER A 180 -0.59 -0.01 -4.77
CA SER A 180 -0.08 1.34 -4.53
C SER A 180 0.02 2.12 -5.84
N PRO A 181 -0.28 3.43 -5.82
CA PRO A 181 -0.30 4.30 -6.99
C PRO A 181 0.99 4.29 -7.81
N GLY A 182 2.07 3.75 -7.26
CA GLY A 182 3.33 3.49 -7.94
C GLY A 182 3.36 2.30 -8.91
N THR A 183 2.32 1.44 -8.94
CA THR A 183 2.32 0.20 -9.74
C THR A 183 1.36 0.26 -10.93
N TYR A 184 1.84 -0.03 -12.15
CA TYR A 184 1.08 -0.01 -13.41
C TYR A 184 -0.10 -0.98 -13.39
N SER A 185 0.09 -2.13 -12.73
CA SER A 185 -0.93 -3.17 -12.66
C SER A 185 -2.17 -2.76 -11.86
N SER A 186 -2.13 -1.63 -11.16
CA SER A 186 -3.26 -1.05 -10.44
C SER A 186 -4.23 -0.29 -11.34
N TYR A 187 -3.87 -0.05 -12.60
CA TYR A 187 -4.64 0.76 -13.54
C TYR A 187 -5.02 -0.02 -14.80
N TYR A 188 -6.01 0.49 -15.52
CA TYR A 188 -6.28 0.11 -16.90
C TYR A 188 -5.88 1.23 -17.86
N ASN A 189 -5.37 0.86 -19.03
CA ASN A 189 -5.45 1.72 -20.20
C ASN A 189 -6.86 1.62 -20.81
N MET A 190 -7.20 2.53 -21.74
CA MET A 190 -8.51 2.57 -22.38
C MET A 190 -8.90 1.25 -23.07
N ASN A 191 -7.96 0.59 -23.75
CA ASN A 191 -8.24 -0.67 -24.45
C ASN A 191 -8.62 -1.80 -23.49
N ASN A 192 -7.87 -1.95 -22.40
CA ASN A 192 -8.16 -2.90 -21.34
C ASN A 192 -9.54 -2.62 -20.76
N ALA A 193 -9.83 -1.36 -20.39
CA ALA A 193 -11.12 -0.97 -19.85
C ALA A 193 -12.30 -1.27 -20.79
N LEU A 194 -12.15 -1.04 -22.09
CA LEU A 194 -13.15 -1.38 -23.11
C LEU A 194 -13.34 -2.89 -23.24
N ASN A 195 -12.26 -3.68 -23.28
CA ASN A 195 -12.34 -5.13 -23.31
C ASN A 195 -13.09 -5.69 -22.09
N TYR A 196 -12.81 -5.15 -20.90
CA TYR A 196 -13.54 -5.50 -19.68
C TYR A 196 -15.02 -5.11 -19.78
N SER A 197 -15.32 -3.88 -20.20
CA SER A 197 -16.69 -3.39 -20.34
C SER A 197 -17.51 -4.22 -21.34
N ASN A 198 -16.91 -4.61 -22.47
CA ASN A 198 -17.54 -5.44 -23.49
C ASN A 198 -17.96 -6.81 -22.94
N SER A 199 -17.18 -7.40 -22.03
CA SER A 199 -17.56 -8.66 -21.40
C SER A 199 -18.77 -8.54 -20.47
N ILE A 200 -19.02 -7.37 -19.88
CA ILE A 200 -20.23 -7.10 -19.08
C ILE A 200 -21.43 -6.93 -20.01
N VAL A 201 -21.25 -6.15 -21.08
CA VAL A 201 -22.27 -5.93 -22.13
C VAL A 201 -22.77 -7.27 -22.69
N GLN A 202 -21.85 -8.19 -23.00
CA GLN A 202 -22.18 -9.55 -23.47
C GLN A 202 -22.98 -10.37 -22.46
N ARG A 203 -22.61 -10.33 -21.17
CA ARG A 203 -23.30 -11.08 -20.10
C ARG A 203 -24.72 -10.57 -19.85
N LEU A 204 -24.98 -9.31 -20.16
CA LEU A 204 -26.29 -8.66 -20.02
C LEU A 204 -27.11 -8.72 -21.30
N HIS A 205 -26.60 -9.36 -22.36
CA HIS A 205 -27.21 -9.42 -23.68
C HIS A 205 -27.52 -8.02 -24.26
N CYS A 206 -26.73 -7.02 -23.88
CA CYS A 206 -26.79 -5.70 -24.48
C CYS A 206 -26.06 -5.73 -25.84
N THR A 207 -26.59 -4.99 -26.82
CA THR A 207 -25.90 -4.82 -28.11
C THR A 207 -24.68 -3.90 -27.92
N ASN A 208 -23.65 -4.09 -28.75
CA ASN A 208 -22.42 -3.29 -28.72
C ASN A 208 -22.17 -2.52 -30.02
N ASP A 209 -23.17 -2.46 -30.90
CA ASP A 209 -23.03 -1.86 -32.23
C ASP A 209 -23.03 -0.34 -32.18
N ASP A 210 -23.66 0.23 -31.14
CA ASP A 210 -23.76 1.68 -30.92
C ASP A 210 -23.62 2.00 -29.43
N LYS A 211 -22.70 2.93 -29.11
CA LYS A 211 -22.37 3.27 -27.71
C LYS A 211 -23.58 3.83 -26.93
N GLN A 212 -24.48 4.57 -27.57
CA GLN A 212 -25.66 5.12 -26.90
C GLN A 212 -26.69 4.02 -26.61
N LYS A 213 -26.88 3.09 -27.55
CA LYS A 213 -27.72 1.91 -27.33
C LYS A 213 -27.16 1.02 -26.22
N THR A 214 -25.85 0.80 -26.20
CA THR A 214 -25.18 0.06 -25.12
C THR A 214 -25.45 0.72 -23.77
N LEU A 215 -25.21 2.03 -23.65
CA LEU A 215 -25.44 2.78 -22.41
C LEU A 215 -26.91 2.79 -21.98
N SER A 216 -27.83 2.92 -22.93
CA SER A 216 -29.27 2.84 -22.67
C SER A 216 -29.66 1.47 -22.11
N CYS A 217 -29.16 0.40 -22.73
CA CYS A 217 -29.38 -0.97 -22.25
C CYS A 217 -28.84 -1.18 -20.82
N LEU A 218 -27.59 -0.75 -20.56
CA LEU A 218 -26.98 -0.86 -19.23
C LEU A 218 -27.75 -0.06 -18.17
N ARG A 219 -28.22 1.15 -18.48
CA ARG A 219 -29.01 1.98 -17.56
C ARG A 219 -30.40 1.41 -17.27
N ASN A 220 -30.99 0.71 -18.25
CA ASN A 220 -32.28 0.04 -18.10
C ASN A 220 -32.17 -1.34 -17.44
N THR A 221 -30.96 -1.88 -17.30
CA THR A 221 -30.71 -3.15 -16.60
C THR A 221 -30.86 -2.95 -15.10
N SER A 222 -31.46 -3.93 -14.41
CA SER A 222 -31.59 -3.87 -12.96
C SER A 222 -30.21 -3.85 -12.28
N PHE A 223 -30.11 -3.14 -11.15
CA PHE A 223 -28.87 -3.12 -10.37
C PHE A 223 -28.41 -4.53 -9.95
N LYS A 224 -29.35 -5.43 -9.64
CA LYS A 224 -29.05 -6.82 -9.28
C LYS A 224 -28.41 -7.59 -10.44
N ASP A 225 -28.91 -7.40 -11.66
CA ASP A 225 -28.36 -8.06 -12.85
C ASP A 225 -27.01 -7.46 -13.23
N LEU A 226 -26.85 -6.13 -13.10
CA LEU A 226 -25.55 -5.46 -13.23
C LEU A 226 -24.52 -6.07 -12.27
N LEU A 227 -24.85 -6.19 -10.98
CA LEU A 227 -23.95 -6.81 -9.99
C LEU A 227 -23.65 -8.27 -10.32
N LYS A 228 -24.64 -9.04 -10.78
CA LYS A 228 -24.44 -10.45 -11.17
C LYS A 228 -23.53 -10.57 -12.39
N ALA A 229 -23.71 -9.71 -13.40
CA ALA A 229 -22.85 -9.68 -14.58
C ALA A 229 -21.44 -9.19 -14.25
N TYR A 230 -21.34 -8.25 -13.31
CA TYR A 230 -20.09 -7.71 -12.80
C TYR A 230 -19.33 -8.74 -11.94
N ASP A 231 -20.03 -9.62 -11.23
CA ASP A 231 -19.46 -10.75 -10.46
C ASP A 231 -18.39 -10.28 -9.46
N ASN A 232 -17.37 -11.10 -9.16
CA ASN A 232 -16.26 -10.79 -8.25
C ASN A 232 -15.15 -9.92 -8.86
N ARG A 233 -15.47 -9.09 -9.85
CA ARG A 233 -14.47 -8.29 -10.55
C ARG A 233 -14.03 -7.10 -9.71
N TYR A 234 -12.80 -6.66 -9.94
CA TYR A 234 -12.23 -5.47 -9.32
C TYR A 234 -12.12 -4.34 -10.36
N THR A 235 -12.84 -3.23 -10.15
CA THR A 235 -12.68 -2.03 -11.00
C THR A 235 -11.37 -1.36 -10.65
N LYS A 236 -10.55 -1.11 -11.67
CA LYS A 236 -9.34 -0.29 -11.57
C LYS A 236 -9.60 1.11 -12.12
N PRO A 237 -8.92 2.15 -11.61
CA PRO A 237 -8.92 3.44 -12.28
C PRO A 237 -8.38 3.31 -13.72
N ILE A 238 -8.92 4.13 -14.62
CA ILE A 238 -8.59 4.09 -16.05
C ILE A 238 -7.76 5.32 -16.38
N ILE A 239 -6.55 5.11 -16.90
CA ILE A 239 -5.77 6.17 -17.52
C ILE A 239 -6.38 6.43 -18.90
N ASP A 240 -7.13 7.52 -19.02
CA ASP A 240 -8.00 7.83 -20.15
C ASP A 240 -7.46 8.94 -21.05
N ASN A 241 -6.27 9.48 -20.73
CA ASN A 241 -5.65 10.61 -21.42
C ASN A 241 -6.52 11.90 -21.40
N TYR A 242 -7.51 11.99 -20.51
CA TYR A 242 -8.39 13.16 -20.37
C TYR A 242 -8.65 13.56 -18.91
N PHE A 243 -9.49 12.80 -18.20
CA PHE A 243 -9.81 13.07 -16.80
C PHE A 243 -8.70 12.57 -15.87
N PHE A 244 -8.15 11.40 -16.16
CA PHE A 244 -6.98 10.83 -15.52
C PHE A 244 -5.88 10.65 -16.57
N PRO A 245 -5.16 11.75 -16.92
CA PRO A 245 -4.35 11.80 -18.12
C PRO A 245 -3.10 10.93 -18.07
N LEU A 246 -2.47 10.79 -16.90
CA LEU A 246 -1.22 10.05 -16.72
C LEU A 246 -1.28 9.23 -15.44
N TYR A 247 -0.66 8.05 -15.47
CA TYR A 247 -0.46 7.27 -14.26
C TYR A 247 0.43 8.04 -13.26
N PRO A 248 0.23 7.94 -11.93
CA PRO A 248 0.77 8.93 -10.99
C PRO A 248 2.28 9.16 -11.01
N PRO A 249 3.18 8.14 -11.01
CA PRO A 249 4.61 8.40 -11.18
C PRO A 249 4.98 9.19 -12.45
N LEU A 250 4.31 8.97 -13.59
CA LEU A 250 4.54 9.81 -14.78
C LEU A 250 3.98 11.22 -14.61
N ALA A 251 2.80 11.37 -14.00
CA ALA A 251 2.23 12.69 -13.72
C ALA A 251 3.18 13.51 -12.83
N ILE A 252 3.80 12.86 -11.84
CA ILE A 252 4.81 13.47 -10.96
C ILE A 252 6.06 13.83 -11.76
N GLN A 253 6.59 12.92 -12.59
CA GLN A 253 7.77 13.19 -13.41
C GLN A 253 7.56 14.32 -14.43
N ASN A 254 6.33 14.45 -14.95
CA ASN A 254 5.95 15.48 -15.90
C ASN A 254 5.57 16.81 -15.23
N GLY A 255 5.56 16.89 -13.90
CA GLY A 255 5.19 18.11 -13.17
C GLY A 255 3.69 18.47 -13.28
N THR A 256 2.84 17.52 -13.67
CA THR A 256 1.38 17.73 -13.78
C THR A 256 0.63 17.20 -12.55
N TYR A 257 1.35 16.61 -11.59
CA TYR A 257 0.78 16.15 -10.33
C TYR A 257 0.60 17.31 -9.34
N ASN A 258 -0.47 17.31 -8.57
CA ASN A 258 -0.75 18.36 -7.58
C ASN A 258 0.37 18.52 -6.55
N ASN A 259 0.72 19.76 -6.23
CA ASN A 259 1.68 20.07 -5.17
C ASN A 259 1.04 19.89 -3.79
N VAL A 260 1.21 18.70 -3.21
CA VAL A 260 0.59 18.32 -1.93
C VAL A 260 1.62 17.77 -0.96
N SER A 261 1.36 17.90 0.33
CA SER A 261 2.04 17.09 1.33
C SER A 261 1.57 15.66 1.25
N LEU A 262 2.50 14.72 1.30
CA LEU A 262 2.22 13.32 1.08
C LEU A 262 2.78 12.46 2.21
N ILE A 263 1.86 11.80 2.91
CA ILE A 263 2.14 10.85 3.97
C ILE A 263 1.71 9.48 3.46
N MET A 264 2.64 8.53 3.40
CA MET A 264 2.35 7.16 2.95
C MET A 264 2.88 6.16 3.96
N GLY A 265 2.18 5.07 4.20
CA GLY A 265 2.73 4.01 5.02
C GLY A 265 1.90 2.75 5.00
N ASN A 266 2.42 1.73 5.66
CA ASN A 266 1.86 0.40 5.67
C ASN A 266 2.10 -0.28 7.01
N ASN A 267 1.40 -1.39 7.22
CA ASN A 267 1.58 -2.22 8.38
C ASN A 267 2.72 -3.23 8.16
N ASP A 268 3.36 -3.72 9.22
CA ASP A 268 4.46 -4.68 9.08
C ASP A 268 4.01 -6.04 8.53
N TYR A 269 2.72 -6.37 8.71
CA TYR A 269 2.15 -7.67 8.35
C TYR A 269 0.88 -7.53 7.51
N GLU A 270 0.83 -6.57 6.57
CA GLU A 270 -0.29 -6.33 5.64
C GLU A 270 -1.02 -7.62 5.24
N GLN A 271 -0.25 -8.60 4.78
CA GLN A 271 -0.75 -9.95 4.59
C GLN A 271 -0.17 -10.89 5.66
N PRO A 272 -1.01 -11.52 6.51
CA PRO A 272 -0.56 -12.44 7.55
C PRO A 272 -0.23 -13.83 6.96
N ILE A 273 0.62 -13.89 5.92
CA ILE A 273 0.91 -15.10 5.13
C ILE A 273 1.35 -16.28 6.00
N CYS A 274 2.20 -16.05 7.00
CA CYS A 274 2.67 -17.11 7.89
C CYS A 274 1.61 -17.62 8.88
N HIS A 275 0.57 -16.83 9.17
CA HIS A 275 -0.58 -17.26 9.95
C HIS A 275 -1.48 -18.15 9.09
N GLN A 276 -1.77 -17.71 7.87
CA GLN A 276 -2.64 -18.42 6.91
C GLN A 276 -1.99 -19.70 6.36
N HIS A 277 -0.67 -19.70 6.15
CA HIS A 277 0.09 -20.79 5.58
C HIS A 277 1.30 -21.15 6.46
N PRO A 278 1.08 -21.71 7.66
CA PRO A 278 2.13 -21.93 8.64
C PRO A 278 3.17 -22.97 8.24
N PHE A 279 2.84 -23.86 7.30
CA PHE A 279 3.75 -24.91 6.81
C PHE A 279 4.10 -24.73 5.34
N MET A 280 3.99 -23.48 4.84
CA MET A 280 4.27 -23.15 3.44
C MET A 280 5.61 -23.75 2.99
N ASN A 281 5.56 -24.61 1.98
CA ASN A 281 6.76 -25.12 1.31
C ASN A 281 7.10 -24.29 0.06
N PHE A 282 8.23 -24.57 -0.57
CA PHE A 282 8.67 -23.85 -1.77
C PHE A 282 7.64 -23.89 -2.92
N LYS A 283 7.02 -25.04 -3.18
CA LYS A 283 6.03 -25.19 -4.25
C LYS A 283 4.79 -24.31 -4.00
N GLU A 284 4.30 -24.30 -2.77
CA GLU A 284 3.18 -23.44 -2.34
C GLU A 284 3.57 -21.95 -2.41
N ALA A 285 4.80 -21.62 -2.03
CA ALA A 285 5.32 -20.26 -2.13
C ALA A 285 5.33 -19.75 -3.58
N ILE A 286 5.81 -20.57 -4.53
CA ILE A 286 5.76 -20.24 -5.96
C ILE A 286 4.33 -20.07 -6.43
N ALA A 287 3.44 -21.00 -6.09
CA ALA A 287 2.04 -20.94 -6.50
C ALA A 287 1.33 -19.67 -6.01
N LEU A 288 1.65 -19.19 -4.80
CA LEU A 288 1.13 -17.94 -4.28
C LEU A 288 1.73 -16.73 -4.99
N LEU A 289 3.06 -16.70 -5.19
CA LEU A 289 3.73 -15.59 -5.89
C LEU A 289 3.26 -15.44 -7.34
N SER A 290 2.99 -16.55 -8.05
CA SER A 290 2.46 -16.55 -9.42
C SER A 290 1.12 -15.84 -9.56
N GLN A 291 0.37 -15.62 -8.48
CA GLN A 291 -0.90 -14.88 -8.52
C GLN A 291 -0.69 -13.36 -8.61
N SER A 292 0.45 -12.86 -8.13
CA SER A 292 0.75 -11.42 -8.06
C SER A 292 1.93 -11.02 -8.94
N ILE A 293 2.77 -11.96 -9.37
CA ILE A 293 3.98 -11.71 -10.16
C ILE A 293 3.90 -12.50 -11.45
N GLU A 294 4.13 -11.83 -12.58
CA GLU A 294 4.18 -12.47 -13.89
C GLU A 294 5.29 -13.52 -13.96
N GLN A 295 5.03 -14.60 -14.69
CA GLN A 295 5.93 -15.76 -14.79
C GLN A 295 7.38 -15.40 -15.17
N LYS A 296 7.56 -14.40 -16.03
CA LYS A 296 8.89 -13.93 -16.49
C LYS A 296 9.79 -13.40 -15.37
N TRP A 297 9.19 -12.95 -14.25
CA TRP A 297 9.90 -12.37 -13.11
C TRP A 297 10.11 -13.35 -11.96
N LEU A 298 9.36 -14.45 -11.92
CA LEU A 298 9.35 -15.36 -10.76
C LEU A 298 10.71 -15.94 -10.44
N GLN A 299 11.44 -16.45 -11.44
CA GLN A 299 12.75 -17.05 -11.20
C GLN A 299 13.75 -16.03 -10.65
N ILE A 300 13.71 -14.80 -11.16
CA ILE A 300 14.60 -13.72 -10.68
C ILE A 300 14.28 -13.38 -9.22
N ILE A 301 13.00 -13.34 -8.84
CA ILE A 301 12.58 -13.13 -7.45
C ILE A 301 13.04 -14.27 -6.54
N VAL A 302 12.88 -15.51 -7.00
CA VAL A 302 13.30 -16.71 -6.27
C VAL A 302 14.78 -16.62 -5.92
N ASP A 303 15.60 -16.23 -6.89
CA ASP A 303 17.04 -16.14 -6.72
C ASP A 303 17.42 -14.93 -5.84
N TYR A 304 16.79 -13.77 -6.08
CA TYR A 304 17.04 -12.53 -5.34
C TYR A 304 16.74 -12.65 -3.84
N TYR A 305 15.63 -13.31 -3.48
CA TYR A 305 15.23 -13.52 -2.09
C TYR A 305 15.70 -14.84 -1.50
N HIS A 306 16.47 -15.63 -2.25
CA HIS A 306 16.89 -16.98 -1.87
C HIS A 306 15.73 -17.88 -1.42
N LEU A 307 14.58 -17.77 -2.10
CA LEU A 307 13.36 -18.50 -1.74
C LEU A 307 13.54 -20.01 -1.89
N ASN A 308 14.41 -20.46 -2.79
CA ASN A 308 14.79 -21.87 -2.93
C ASN A 308 15.44 -22.46 -1.66
N ASN A 309 16.00 -21.63 -0.79
CA ASN A 309 16.66 -22.04 0.46
C ASN A 309 15.73 -21.91 1.68
N CYS A 310 14.42 -21.79 1.48
CA CYS A 310 13.47 -21.62 2.57
C CYS A 310 13.07 -22.95 3.23
N SER A 311 12.56 -22.89 4.47
CA SER A 311 11.96 -24.04 5.14
C SER A 311 10.46 -23.89 5.38
N SER A 312 9.73 -24.99 5.32
CA SER A 312 8.37 -25.09 5.86
C SER A 312 8.34 -25.31 7.38
N LYS A 313 9.44 -25.78 7.98
CA LYS A 313 9.51 -26.14 9.40
C LYS A 313 9.68 -24.88 10.26
N ARG A 314 8.88 -24.77 11.33
CA ARG A 314 8.96 -23.65 12.29
C ARG A 314 10.27 -23.64 13.09
N SER A 315 10.85 -24.81 13.33
CA SER A 315 12.08 -25.00 14.12
C SER A 315 13.36 -24.97 13.28
N ALA A 316 13.26 -24.76 11.96
CA ALA A 316 14.44 -24.73 11.11
C ALA A 316 15.30 -23.49 11.38
N ASN A 317 16.63 -23.65 11.29
CA ASN A 317 17.60 -22.57 11.42
C ASN A 317 17.76 -21.74 10.13
N ILE A 318 16.77 -21.78 9.24
CA ILE A 318 16.74 -21.03 7.98
C ILE A 318 15.39 -20.33 7.88
N THR A 319 15.34 -19.24 7.11
CA THR A 319 14.12 -18.43 6.97
C THR A 319 12.97 -19.27 6.42
N ARG A 320 11.79 -19.11 7.02
CA ARG A 320 10.58 -19.82 6.57
C ARG A 320 10.08 -19.29 5.22
N CYS A 321 9.54 -20.17 4.38
CA CYS A 321 9.04 -19.79 3.05
C CYS A 321 7.96 -18.70 3.14
N CYS A 322 7.01 -18.84 4.07
CA CYS A 322 5.97 -17.84 4.29
C CYS A 322 6.52 -16.45 4.67
N ASN A 323 7.67 -16.39 5.38
CA ASN A 323 8.29 -15.12 5.76
C ASN A 323 8.92 -14.45 4.55
N ILE A 324 9.60 -15.23 3.70
CA ILE A 324 10.20 -14.71 2.46
C ILE A 324 9.10 -14.22 1.51
N VAL A 325 8.03 -15.00 1.32
CA VAL A 325 6.89 -14.59 0.49
C VAL A 325 6.24 -13.31 1.01
N ARG A 326 6.03 -13.20 2.33
CA ARG A 326 5.55 -11.95 2.94
C ARG A 326 6.46 -10.78 2.58
N LEU A 327 7.79 -10.92 2.73
CA LEU A 327 8.73 -9.86 2.40
C LEU A 327 8.68 -9.47 0.91
N ILE A 328 8.62 -10.44 0.00
CA ILE A 328 8.48 -10.19 -1.44
C ILE A 328 7.24 -9.36 -1.74
N LEU A 329 6.09 -9.73 -1.17
CA LEU A 329 4.82 -9.04 -1.41
C LEU A 329 4.79 -7.65 -0.75
N MET A 330 5.38 -7.51 0.45
CA MET A 330 5.56 -6.21 1.11
C MET A 330 6.40 -5.26 0.26
N ASP A 331 7.57 -5.73 -0.19
CA ASP A 331 8.48 -4.93 -1.01
C ASP A 331 7.82 -4.56 -2.34
N LYS A 332 7.15 -5.52 -3.00
CA LYS A 332 6.47 -5.31 -4.28
C LYS A 332 5.33 -4.29 -4.19
N ILE A 333 4.45 -4.43 -3.20
CA ILE A 333 3.14 -3.75 -3.21
C ILE A 333 3.16 -2.45 -2.39
N TYR A 334 4.06 -2.34 -1.41
CA TYR A 334 4.09 -1.21 -0.47
C TYR A 334 5.44 -0.52 -0.48
N ASP A 335 6.49 -1.15 0.05
CA ASP A 335 7.71 -0.43 0.39
C ASP A 335 8.37 0.21 -0.84
N CYS A 336 8.53 -0.56 -1.92
CA CYS A 336 9.18 -0.05 -3.11
C CYS A 336 8.30 0.89 -3.92
N ASP A 337 6.98 0.74 -3.85
CA ASP A 337 6.06 1.65 -4.52
C ASP A 337 6.03 3.02 -3.85
N ILE A 338 5.98 3.07 -2.51
CA ILE A 338 6.08 4.31 -1.74
C ILE A 338 7.38 5.03 -2.10
N ARG A 339 8.51 4.30 -2.10
CA ARG A 339 9.81 4.86 -2.47
C ARG A 339 9.85 5.36 -3.91
N ARG A 340 9.21 4.67 -4.85
CA ARG A 340 9.15 5.10 -6.25
C ARG A 340 8.42 6.43 -6.40
N ILE A 341 7.25 6.56 -5.76
CA ILE A 341 6.50 7.82 -5.71
C ILE A 341 7.35 8.92 -5.07
N PHE A 342 7.93 8.67 -3.90
CA PHE A 342 8.72 9.67 -3.19
C PHE A 342 9.98 10.09 -3.96
N ASN A 343 10.65 9.15 -4.62
CA ASN A 343 11.79 9.45 -5.49
C ASN A 343 11.37 10.27 -6.71
N ALA A 344 10.21 10.00 -7.31
CA ALA A 344 9.68 10.81 -8.40
C ALA A 344 9.43 12.25 -7.93
N PHE A 345 8.78 12.43 -6.77
CA PHE A 345 8.56 13.75 -6.18
C PHE A 345 9.88 14.46 -5.91
N TYR A 346 10.83 13.78 -5.26
CA TYR A 346 12.11 14.37 -4.88
C TYR A 346 12.93 14.82 -6.10
N ARG A 347 12.81 14.13 -7.25
CA ARG A 347 13.50 14.47 -8.49
C ARG A 347 12.83 15.62 -9.25
N THR A 348 11.50 15.66 -9.29
CA THR A 348 10.77 16.71 -10.03
C THR A 348 10.69 18.02 -9.25
N TYR A 349 10.35 17.93 -7.97
CA TYR A 349 9.98 19.06 -7.12
C TYR A 349 11.17 19.45 -6.23
N ASP A 350 12.17 20.10 -6.84
CA ASP A 350 13.36 20.59 -6.15
C ASP A 350 13.55 22.10 -6.33
N GLN A 351 13.08 22.88 -5.36
CA GLN A 351 13.75 24.09 -4.87
C GLN A 351 13.13 24.57 -3.55
N GLN A 352 13.84 24.28 -2.45
CA GLN A 352 13.77 24.90 -1.12
C GLN A 352 12.54 24.68 -0.20
N ASN A 353 11.32 24.45 -0.70
CA ASN A 353 10.13 24.24 0.17
C ASN A 353 9.28 22.98 -0.12
N GLU A 354 9.41 22.33 -1.28
CA GLU A 354 8.55 21.18 -1.66
C GLU A 354 9.10 19.83 -1.17
N LYS A 355 10.42 19.68 -1.05
CA LYS A 355 11.08 18.49 -0.47
C LYS A 355 10.70 18.20 0.98
N LYS A 356 10.11 19.17 1.70
CA LYS A 356 9.83 19.09 3.14
C LYS A 356 8.48 18.45 3.49
N LYS A 357 7.84 17.79 2.52
CA LYS A 357 6.43 17.39 2.63
C LYS A 357 6.17 15.90 2.43
N LEU A 358 7.22 15.07 2.38
CA LEU A 358 7.12 13.63 2.15
C LEU A 358 7.46 12.88 3.45
N PHE A 359 6.55 12.04 3.92
CA PHE A 359 6.73 11.30 5.18
C PHE A 359 6.28 9.86 5.03
N SER A 360 7.14 8.90 5.40
CA SER A 360 6.80 7.48 5.41
C SER A 360 6.63 6.93 6.82
N TYR A 361 5.74 5.96 7.00
CA TYR A 361 5.67 5.18 8.24
C TYR A 361 5.53 3.68 8.01
N HIS A 362 5.96 2.93 9.02
CA HIS A 362 5.59 1.54 9.22
C HIS A 362 4.88 1.41 10.56
N LEU A 363 3.83 0.60 10.60
CA LEU A 363 3.04 0.41 11.79
C LEU A 363 3.00 -1.07 12.18
N ASN A 364 3.44 -1.35 13.40
CA ASN A 364 3.40 -2.67 14.01
C ASN A 364 2.53 -2.62 15.25
N CYS A 365 1.24 -2.83 15.01
CA CYS A 365 0.19 -2.87 16.00
C CYS A 365 -0.17 -4.30 16.41
N TYR A 366 -0.65 -4.45 17.63
CA TYR A 366 -1.16 -5.71 18.11
C TYR A 366 -2.55 -5.49 18.70
N PRO A 367 -3.59 -5.37 17.84
CA PRO A 367 -4.95 -5.20 18.34
C PRO A 367 -5.32 -6.43 19.16
N ARG A 368 -5.64 -6.20 20.44
CA ARG A 368 -6.23 -7.21 21.36
C ARG A 368 -7.74 -7.01 21.53
N CYS A 369 -8.27 -5.91 21.00
CA CYS A 369 -9.67 -5.53 21.04
C CYS A 369 -9.97 -4.71 19.78
N PRO A 370 -10.91 -5.16 18.92
CA PRO A 370 -11.75 -6.33 19.08
C PRO A 370 -10.94 -7.62 18.87
N LEU A 371 -11.48 -8.77 19.29
CA LEU A 371 -10.89 -10.05 18.92
C LEU A 371 -11.08 -10.23 17.42
N VAL A 372 -9.96 -10.18 16.68
CA VAL A 372 -9.91 -10.41 15.23
C VAL A 372 -9.33 -11.79 14.95
N THR A 373 -9.54 -12.32 13.74
CA THR A 373 -9.07 -13.65 13.33
C THR A 373 -7.58 -13.85 13.50
N ASP A 374 -6.80 -12.81 13.22
CA ASP A 374 -5.34 -12.80 13.27
C ASP A 374 -4.87 -12.00 14.51
N GLU A 375 -5.26 -12.46 15.71
CA GLU A 375 -4.96 -11.76 16.96
C GLU A 375 -3.46 -11.49 17.11
N GLY A 376 -3.11 -10.26 17.52
CA GLY A 376 -1.73 -9.87 17.75
C GLY A 376 -0.88 -9.75 16.47
N ILE A 377 -1.50 -9.63 15.29
CA ILE A 377 -0.82 -9.35 14.04
C ILE A 377 -1.29 -8.00 13.50
N CYS A 378 -0.37 -7.10 13.17
CA CYS A 378 -0.70 -5.86 12.47
C CYS A 378 -0.97 -6.13 10.99
N ARG A 379 -2.13 -6.72 10.71
CA ARG A 379 -2.55 -7.02 9.35
C ARG A 379 -3.05 -5.77 8.65
N HIS A 380 -3.34 -5.89 7.36
CA HIS A 380 -4.00 -4.85 6.59
C HIS A 380 -5.25 -4.31 7.32
N SER A 381 -5.47 -2.99 7.30
CA SER A 381 -6.49 -2.22 8.07
C SER A 381 -6.35 -2.17 9.59
N SER A 382 -5.43 -2.92 10.21
CA SER A 382 -5.34 -2.97 11.68
C SER A 382 -4.89 -1.65 12.31
N GLU A 383 -4.40 -0.69 11.53
CA GLU A 383 -4.08 0.66 11.96
C GLU A 383 -5.31 1.55 12.11
N LEU A 384 -6.40 1.28 11.39
CA LEU A 384 -7.59 2.14 11.36
C LEU A 384 -8.20 2.37 12.76
N PRO A 385 -8.41 1.34 13.60
CA PRO A 385 -8.91 1.54 14.96
C PRO A 385 -8.07 2.57 15.73
N PHE A 386 -6.73 2.49 15.62
CA PHE A 386 -5.80 3.37 16.31
C PHE A 386 -5.79 4.81 15.77
N VAL A 387 -5.99 4.99 14.46
CA VAL A 387 -6.13 6.32 13.84
C VAL A 387 -7.45 6.99 14.23
N PHE A 388 -8.54 6.22 14.37
CA PHE A 388 -9.86 6.75 14.70
C PHE A 388 -10.18 6.74 16.22
N GLY A 389 -9.27 6.27 17.06
CA GLY A 389 -9.48 6.22 18.51
C GLY A 389 -10.62 5.31 18.93
N THR A 390 -10.88 4.24 18.17
CA THR A 390 -12.02 3.34 18.35
C THR A 390 -11.58 1.89 18.47
N VAL A 391 -12.37 1.08 19.17
CA VAL A 391 -12.20 -0.38 19.21
C VAL A 391 -12.78 -1.08 17.99
N SER A 392 -13.39 -0.35 17.05
CA SER A 392 -13.98 -0.93 15.84
C SER A 392 -12.94 -1.19 14.76
N ASP A 393 -12.75 -2.47 14.43
CA ASP A 393 -12.00 -2.91 13.25
C ASP A 393 -12.91 -3.02 12.01
N ALA A 394 -12.35 -2.94 10.81
CA ALA A 394 -13.10 -3.05 9.56
C ALA A 394 -13.84 -4.39 9.40
N ASP A 395 -13.36 -5.45 10.05
CA ASP A 395 -14.00 -6.78 10.07
C ASP A 395 -15.05 -6.93 11.19
N SER A 396 -15.33 -5.89 11.98
CA SER A 396 -16.28 -5.94 13.09
C SER A 396 -17.71 -5.96 12.58
N HIS A 397 -18.31 -7.16 12.50
CA HIS A 397 -19.73 -7.34 12.13
C HIS A 397 -20.67 -7.48 13.34
N ARG A 398 -20.12 -7.43 14.55
CA ARG A 398 -20.83 -7.64 15.81
C ARG A 398 -20.59 -6.47 16.76
N GLU A 399 -21.48 -6.31 17.73
CA GLU A 399 -21.26 -5.41 18.84
C GLU A 399 -19.94 -5.77 19.55
N ILE A 400 -19.11 -4.76 19.77
CA ILE A 400 -17.77 -4.93 20.34
C ILE A 400 -17.88 -4.72 21.85
N HIS A 401 -17.78 -5.80 22.61
CA HIS A 401 -17.91 -5.78 24.07
C HIS A 401 -16.57 -5.68 24.82
N CYS A 402 -15.53 -5.13 24.20
CA CYS A 402 -14.22 -4.93 24.84
C CYS A 402 -13.82 -3.45 24.86
N LYS A 403 -12.85 -3.15 25.73
CA LYS A 403 -12.24 -1.81 25.83
C LYS A 403 -10.75 -1.95 25.61
N TRP A 404 -10.14 -0.93 25.00
CA TRP A 404 -8.69 -0.82 24.97
C TRP A 404 -8.11 -0.73 26.38
N ASN A 405 -7.00 -1.41 26.59
CA ASN A 405 -6.16 -1.22 27.76
C ASN A 405 -5.44 0.14 27.69
N ASN A 406 -4.75 0.50 28.77
CA ASN A 406 -4.05 1.79 28.85
C ASN A 406 -2.96 1.94 27.77
N GLN A 407 -2.22 0.87 27.50
CA GLN A 407 -1.14 0.87 26.50
C GLN A 407 -1.68 1.15 25.08
N SER A 408 -2.73 0.46 24.66
CA SER A 408 -3.38 0.68 23.36
C SER A 408 -3.97 2.08 23.24
N ARG A 409 -4.52 2.64 24.33
CA ARG A 409 -5.01 4.02 24.36
C ARG A 409 -3.89 5.04 24.20
N ILE A 410 -2.78 4.88 24.92
CA ILE A 410 -1.60 5.76 24.79
C ILE A 410 -1.04 5.67 23.37
N PHE A 411 -0.91 4.46 22.83
CA PHE A 411 -0.45 4.21 21.47
C PHE A 411 -1.35 4.90 20.42
N SER A 412 -2.68 4.70 20.51
CA SER A 412 -3.65 5.38 19.64
C SER A 412 -3.59 6.90 19.76
N ASN A 413 -3.53 7.45 20.98
CA ASN A 413 -3.43 8.89 21.19
C ASN A 413 -2.16 9.48 20.55
N GLY A 414 -1.04 8.75 20.58
CA GLY A 414 0.18 9.14 19.89
C GLY A 414 -0.03 9.24 18.37
N ILE A 415 -0.63 8.21 17.76
CA ILE A 415 -0.95 8.18 16.33
C ILE A 415 -1.91 9.34 15.97
N ILE A 416 -3.01 9.48 16.72
CA ILE A 416 -4.00 10.56 16.53
C ILE A 416 -3.33 11.93 16.57
N SER A 417 -2.39 12.15 17.49
CA SER A 417 -1.67 13.43 17.60
C SER A 417 -0.89 13.76 16.33
N HIS A 418 -0.26 12.78 15.69
CA HIS A 418 0.38 12.98 14.39
C HIS A 418 -0.63 13.28 13.29
N TRP A 419 -1.74 12.52 13.20
CA TRP A 419 -2.76 12.73 12.17
C TRP A 419 -3.45 14.09 12.29
N ILE A 420 -3.77 14.54 13.51
CA ILE A 420 -4.30 15.88 13.77
C ILE A 420 -3.29 16.96 13.37
N ASN A 421 -2.01 16.78 13.70
CA ASN A 421 -0.98 17.74 13.30
C ASN A 421 -0.82 17.81 11.77
N ILE A 422 -0.89 16.66 11.08
CA ILE A 422 -0.90 16.60 9.61
C ILE A 422 -2.11 17.34 9.05
N ALA A 423 -3.31 17.10 9.58
CA ALA A 423 -4.53 17.74 9.10
C ALA A 423 -4.54 19.28 9.29
N THR A 424 -3.85 19.77 10.33
CA THR A 424 -3.82 21.19 10.69
C THR A 424 -2.64 21.94 10.09
N THR A 425 -1.49 21.30 9.93
CA THR A 425 -0.23 21.95 9.51
C THR A 425 0.34 21.41 8.19
N GLY A 426 -0.19 20.30 7.69
CA GLY A 426 0.33 19.60 6.51
C GLY A 426 1.57 18.75 6.77
N ILE A 427 2.04 18.65 8.02
CA ILE A 427 3.20 17.84 8.42
C ILE A 427 2.94 17.10 9.75
N PRO A 428 3.57 15.94 9.99
CA PRO A 428 3.54 15.28 11.30
C PRO A 428 4.33 16.05 12.36
N LEU A 429 4.24 15.61 13.62
CA LEU A 429 5.07 16.11 14.72
C LEU A 429 6.57 15.91 14.43
N SER A 430 7.41 16.78 15.03
CA SER A 430 8.82 17.00 14.66
C SER A 430 9.75 15.78 14.77
N GLN A 431 9.38 14.74 15.51
CA GLN A 431 10.15 13.50 15.62
C GLN A 431 10.06 12.63 14.35
N TRP A 432 9.08 12.87 13.48
CA TRP A 432 8.90 12.10 12.26
C TRP A 432 9.82 12.64 11.15
N PRO A 433 10.76 11.83 10.64
CA PRO A 433 11.74 12.30 9.68
C PRO A 433 11.08 12.58 8.32
N ILE A 434 11.53 13.68 7.69
CA ILE A 434 11.22 13.96 6.28
C ILE A 434 11.96 12.92 5.43
N TYR A 435 11.31 12.43 4.36
CA TYR A 435 11.96 11.53 3.41
C TYR A 435 13.17 12.18 2.73
N ASP A 436 14.31 11.50 2.80
CA ASP A 436 15.53 11.86 2.10
C ASP A 436 16.11 10.61 1.41
N PRO A 437 16.27 10.59 0.08
CA PRO A 437 16.85 9.45 -0.62
C PRO A 437 18.32 9.18 -0.27
N SER A 438 19.03 10.14 0.31
CA SER A 438 20.40 9.98 0.81
C SER A 438 20.46 9.37 2.21
N MET A 439 19.39 9.49 2.99
CA MET A 439 19.24 8.91 4.33
C MET A 439 17.83 8.34 4.48
N LEU A 440 17.63 7.16 3.90
CA LEU A 440 16.32 6.52 3.86
C LEU A 440 15.86 6.12 5.26
N GLN A 441 14.83 6.79 5.75
CA GLN A 441 14.19 6.50 7.03
C GLN A 441 12.66 6.47 6.85
N TYR A 442 12.01 5.69 7.70
CA TYR A 442 10.58 5.78 7.95
C TYR A 442 10.34 5.92 9.46
N PHE A 443 9.16 6.40 9.82
CA PHE A 443 8.76 6.49 11.21
C PHE A 443 8.07 5.20 11.65
N TYR A 444 8.55 4.62 12.74
CA TYR A 444 8.07 3.33 13.23
C TYR A 444 7.11 3.50 14.40
N PHE A 445 5.88 3.05 14.21
CA PHE A 445 4.86 2.97 15.25
C PHE A 445 4.80 1.56 15.81
N THR A 446 5.14 1.40 17.09
CA THR A 446 4.94 0.15 17.84
C THR A 446 4.45 0.47 19.26
N PRO A 447 3.56 -0.34 19.87
CA PRO A 447 3.14 -0.14 21.24
C PRO A 447 4.23 -0.51 22.27
N ASP A 448 5.29 -1.22 21.87
CA ASP A 448 6.32 -1.76 22.78
C ASP A 448 7.44 -0.75 23.09
N HIS A 449 7.61 0.26 22.24
CA HIS A 449 8.69 1.24 22.33
C HIS A 449 8.17 2.64 21.97
N ASN A 450 8.97 3.66 22.29
CA ASN A 450 8.69 5.00 21.79
C ASN A 450 8.74 5.02 20.26
N PHE A 451 7.92 5.87 19.65
CA PHE A 451 7.98 6.06 18.21
C PHE A 451 9.36 6.58 17.81
N SER A 452 9.91 6.02 16.73
CA SER A 452 11.30 6.26 16.36
C SER A 452 11.50 6.21 14.87
N SER A 453 12.48 6.95 14.38
CA SER A 453 12.98 6.81 13.01
C SER A 453 13.78 5.52 12.87
N VAL A 454 13.51 4.73 11.83
CA VAL A 454 14.22 3.49 11.52
C VAL A 454 14.76 3.57 10.10
N THR A 455 16.00 3.11 9.92
CA THR A 455 16.63 3.06 8.59
C THR A 455 15.89 2.08 7.67
N TRP A 456 15.56 2.56 6.47
CA TRP A 456 14.87 1.78 5.47
C TRP A 456 15.85 0.96 4.61
N ASN A 457 16.28 -0.19 5.13
CA ASN A 457 17.25 -1.07 4.49
C ASN A 457 16.62 -2.01 3.46
N ARG A 458 15.98 -1.45 2.42
CA ARG A 458 15.43 -2.23 1.28
C ARG A 458 16.09 -1.81 -0.02
N ASN A 459 16.27 -2.75 -0.95
CA ASN A 459 16.71 -2.43 -2.30
C ASN A 459 15.55 -2.64 -3.27
N CYS A 460 15.09 -1.54 -3.87
CA CYS A 460 13.93 -1.52 -4.75
C CYS A 460 14.27 -1.56 -6.24
N SER A 461 15.56 -1.61 -6.60
CA SER A 461 16.00 -1.54 -8.01
C SER A 461 15.35 -2.61 -8.89
N PHE A 462 15.16 -3.82 -8.35
CA PHE A 462 14.52 -4.91 -9.07
C PHE A 462 13.03 -4.62 -9.36
N PHE A 463 12.27 -4.17 -8.35
CA PHE A 463 10.86 -3.84 -8.55
C PHE A 463 10.69 -2.59 -9.41
N ASP A 464 11.60 -1.64 -9.35
CA ASP A 464 11.60 -0.46 -10.22
C ASP A 464 11.85 -0.84 -11.69
N GLU A 465 12.70 -1.82 -11.97
CA GLU A 465 12.89 -2.36 -13.33
C GLU A 465 11.64 -3.08 -13.82
N MET A 466 11.04 -3.93 -12.97
CA MET A 466 9.78 -4.61 -13.26
C MET A 466 8.69 -3.61 -13.61
N GLU A 467 8.55 -2.56 -12.79
CA GLU A 467 7.59 -1.49 -12.97
C GLU A 467 7.83 -0.75 -14.30
N THR A 468 9.07 -0.35 -14.57
CA THR A 468 9.44 0.37 -15.79
C THR A 468 9.02 -0.39 -17.05
N LYS A 469 9.30 -1.70 -17.09
CA LYS A 469 8.90 -2.55 -18.22
C LYS A 469 7.38 -2.71 -18.32
N GLY A 470 6.70 -2.92 -17.19
CA GLY A 470 5.25 -3.06 -17.16
C GLY A 470 4.50 -1.79 -17.58
N VAL A 471 5.01 -0.61 -17.20
CA VAL A 471 4.55 0.69 -17.68
C VAL A 471 4.67 0.79 -19.19
N LEU A 472 5.84 0.46 -19.76
CA LEU A 472 6.05 0.49 -21.21
C LEU A 472 5.10 -0.46 -21.95
N GLU A 473 4.92 -1.68 -21.45
CA GLU A 473 4.02 -2.67 -22.03
C GLU A 473 2.54 -2.22 -21.94
N THR A 474 2.15 -1.53 -20.87
CA THR A 474 0.75 -1.16 -20.60
C THR A 474 0.37 0.19 -21.22
N PHE A 475 1.28 1.17 -21.19
CA PHE A 475 1.01 2.56 -21.56
C PHE A 475 1.89 3.08 -22.70
N GLY A 476 2.95 2.38 -23.11
CA GLY A 476 3.98 2.87 -24.03
C GLY A 476 3.54 3.17 -25.47
N ASN A 477 2.29 2.87 -25.84
CA ASN A 477 1.71 3.36 -27.10
C ASN A 477 1.12 4.78 -27.01
N ASN A 478 1.13 5.39 -25.81
CA ASN A 478 0.54 6.71 -25.52
C ASN A 478 1.52 7.71 -24.86
N THR A 479 2.78 7.33 -24.67
CA THR A 479 3.89 8.22 -24.23
C THR A 479 4.74 8.58 -25.42
#